data_AF-A0A3R5U8Q3-F1
#
_entry.id   AF-A0A3R5U8Q3-F1
#
_cell.length_a   1.000
_cell.length_b   1.000
_cell.length_c   1.000
_cell.angle_alpha   90.00
_cell.angle_beta   90.00
_cell.angle_gamma   90.00
#
_symmetry.space_group_name_H-M   'P 1'
#
loop_
_entity.id
_entity.type
_entity.pdbx_description
1 polymer ?
#
loop_
_entity_poly.entity_id
_entity_poly.type
_entity_poly.pdbx_seq_one_letter_code
_entity_poly.pdbx_strand_id
1 'polypeptide(L)'
;MLRGVKMASVTVKINGIEYNLKGKDDEKYLNYIANYVDDKVKEILGKNVKLSSLAATVLAAINISDELFKVNNDFNDLLDNFEKIQKENAELKEQMNKICEEANLRQEEELKSVKDIESLEEEKEVLIQQTFTLKEENDDLKIANIRYEEENKSLLQALNTKEEELRNIESMQNNKDTEDLSEQILELEDASKKLLEENNSLRKTNKEIKFELQSLKYKVLDLEKKYLDSQFQLATEKKKKEAFLKDKK
;
A
#
# COMPACT_ATOMS: atom_id res chain seq x y z
N MET A 1 67.62 68.34 14.90
CA MET A 1 67.54 69.81 14.98
C MET A 1 66.33 70.19 15.81
N LEU A 2 66.55 70.74 17.02
CA LEU A 2 65.47 71.24 17.88
C LEU A 2 64.91 72.52 17.24
N ARG A 3 63.71 72.44 16.63
CA ARG A 3 62.98 73.64 16.19
C ARG A 3 62.68 74.48 17.43
N GLY A 4 63.26 75.67 17.51
CA GLY A 4 62.92 76.64 18.54
C GLY A 4 61.43 76.94 18.47
N VAL A 5 60.71 76.68 19.57
CA VAL A 5 59.28 76.96 19.66
C VAL A 5 59.12 78.48 19.54
N LYS A 6 58.43 78.93 18.48
CA LYS A 6 58.14 80.35 18.26
C LYS A 6 57.28 80.83 19.42
N MET A 7 57.82 81.75 20.23
CA MET A 7 57.07 82.36 21.34
C MET A 7 56.51 83.71 20.91
N ALA A 8 55.22 83.92 21.14
CA ALA A 8 54.57 85.22 20.95
C ALA A 8 54.84 86.10 22.18
N SER A 9 54.87 87.43 21.97
CA SER A 9 55.07 88.41 23.03
C SER A 9 54.02 89.50 22.90
N VAL A 10 53.28 89.79 23.97
CA VAL A 10 52.23 90.80 23.99
C VAL A 10 52.35 91.66 25.24
N THR A 11 52.17 92.97 25.09
CA THR A 11 52.04 93.90 26.21
C THR A 11 50.56 94.03 26.57
N VAL A 12 50.21 93.71 27.82
CA VAL A 12 48.84 93.72 28.35
C VAL A 12 48.77 94.58 29.61
N LYS A 13 47.56 95.00 30.00
CA LYS A 13 47.34 95.80 31.20
C LYS A 13 46.36 95.08 32.14
N ILE A 14 46.80 94.75 33.35
CA ILE A 14 46.00 94.05 34.36
C ILE A 14 45.93 94.94 35.60
N ASN A 15 44.70 95.28 36.01
CA ASN A 15 44.39 96.18 37.11
C ASN A 15 45.21 97.48 37.11
N GLY A 16 45.41 98.05 35.92
CA GLY A 16 46.16 99.30 35.74
C GLY A 16 47.67 99.14 35.54
N ILE A 17 48.23 97.95 35.74
CA ILE A 17 49.67 97.66 35.64
C ILE A 17 49.98 96.99 34.30
N GLU A 18 51.00 97.47 33.60
CA GLU A 18 51.45 96.90 32.33
C GLU A 18 52.39 95.70 32.54
N TYR A 19 52.11 94.61 31.81
CA TYR A 19 52.88 93.37 31.82
C TYR A 19 53.25 92.96 30.39
N ASN A 20 54.47 92.45 30.21
CA ASN A 20 54.90 91.84 28.95
C ASN A 20 54.79 90.31 29.07
N LEU A 21 53.77 89.72 28.47
CA LEU A 21 53.54 88.28 28.46
C LEU A 21 54.29 87.62 27.30
N LYS A 22 54.95 86.49 27.58
CA LYS A 22 55.57 85.62 26.57
C LYS A 22 55.06 84.20 26.74
N GLY A 23 54.56 83.61 25.66
CA GLY A 23 53.98 82.27 25.68
C GLY A 23 54.15 81.52 24.36
N LYS A 24 53.86 80.22 24.38
CA LYS A 24 53.83 79.36 23.18
C LYS A 24 52.55 79.55 22.37
N ASP A 25 51.51 80.04 23.02
CA ASP A 25 50.22 80.35 22.41
C ASP A 25 50.27 81.66 21.61
N ASP A 26 49.26 81.90 20.79
CA ASP A 26 49.21 83.07 19.93
C ASP A 26 48.87 84.36 20.70
N GLU A 27 49.13 85.50 20.06
CA GLU A 27 48.89 86.82 20.67
C GLU A 27 47.42 87.02 21.06
N LYS A 28 46.48 86.40 20.34
CA LYS A 28 45.04 86.47 20.63
C LYS A 28 44.71 85.77 21.94
N TYR A 29 45.20 84.54 22.15
CA TYR A 29 44.99 83.79 23.38
C TYR A 29 45.66 84.45 24.57
N LEU A 30 46.88 84.98 24.41
CA LEU A 30 47.58 85.70 25.47
C LEU A 30 46.83 86.97 25.92
N ASN A 31 46.29 87.74 24.96
CA ASN A 31 45.41 88.87 25.27
C ASN A 31 44.11 88.43 25.96
N TYR A 32 43.50 87.33 25.50
CA TYR A 32 42.29 86.79 26.08
C TYR A 32 42.47 86.40 27.56
N ILE A 33 43.53 85.66 27.88
CA ILE A 33 43.85 85.27 29.26
C ILE A 33 44.13 86.50 30.13
N ALA A 34 44.85 87.49 29.61
CA ALA A 34 45.11 88.73 30.34
C ALA A 34 43.81 89.48 30.69
N ASN A 35 42.89 89.59 29.72
CA ASN A 35 41.58 90.20 29.93
C ASN A 35 40.74 89.41 30.94
N TYR A 36 40.75 88.07 30.85
CA TYR A 36 40.05 87.21 31.82
C TYR A 36 40.51 87.44 33.26
N VAL A 37 41.83 87.50 33.47
CA VAL A 37 42.41 87.79 34.80
C VAL A 37 42.06 89.20 35.25
N ASP A 38 42.16 90.20 34.38
CA ASP A 38 41.80 91.59 34.67
C ASP A 38 40.33 91.72 35.09
N ASP A 39 39.41 91.06 34.38
CA ASP A 39 37.98 91.05 34.69
C ASP A 39 37.70 90.39 36.04
N LYS A 40 38.35 89.27 36.37
CA LYS A 40 38.22 88.62 37.69
C LYS A 40 38.73 89.51 38.83
N VAL A 41 39.84 90.21 38.63
CA VAL A 41 40.38 91.15 39.63
C VAL A 41 39.44 92.35 39.81
N LYS A 42 38.91 92.92 38.72
CA LYS A 42 37.92 94.00 38.74
C LYS A 42 36.62 93.59 39.42
N GLU A 43 36.13 92.37 39.18
CA GLU A 43 34.93 91.83 39.83
C GLU A 43 35.08 91.77 41.35
N ILE A 44 36.23 91.29 41.83
CA ILE A 44 36.54 91.20 43.27
C ILE A 44 36.62 92.59 43.90
N LEU A 45 37.31 93.54 43.25
CA LEU A 45 37.42 94.92 43.72
C LEU A 45 36.06 95.63 43.71
N GLY A 46 35.21 95.36 42.73
CA GLY A 46 33.85 95.90 42.65
C GLY A 46 32.94 95.40 43.79
N LYS A 47 33.15 94.16 44.25
CA LYS A 47 32.43 93.58 45.39
C LYS A 47 32.97 94.03 46.75
N ASN A 48 34.26 94.38 46.85
CA ASN A 48 34.88 94.84 48.10
C ASN A 48 35.95 95.92 47.87
N VAL A 49 35.52 97.19 47.90
CA VAL A 49 36.37 98.36 47.63
C VAL A 49 37.47 98.58 48.68
N LYS A 50 37.36 97.97 49.87
CA LYS A 50 38.38 98.08 50.94
C LYS A 50 39.56 97.12 50.75
N LEU A 51 39.47 96.19 49.80
CA LEU A 51 40.51 95.21 49.53
C LEU A 51 41.68 95.87 48.79
N SER A 52 42.93 95.57 49.18
CA SER A 52 44.09 96.06 48.44
C SER A 52 44.19 95.39 47.06
N SER A 53 44.78 96.09 46.09
CA SER A 53 45.02 95.54 44.74
C SER A 53 45.74 94.18 44.78
N LEU A 54 46.76 94.05 45.63
CA LEU A 54 47.49 92.79 45.81
C LEU A 54 46.58 91.67 46.37
N ALA A 55 45.78 91.97 47.40
CA ALA A 55 44.88 90.98 47.98
C ALA A 55 43.77 90.56 47.00
N ALA A 56 43.27 91.48 46.17
CA ALA A 56 42.31 91.18 45.11
C ALA A 56 42.92 90.27 44.03
N THR A 57 44.16 90.52 43.61
CA THR A 57 44.87 89.68 42.66
C THR A 57 45.14 88.29 43.21
N VAL A 58 45.54 88.16 44.47
CA VAL A 58 45.73 86.85 45.13
C VAL A 58 44.39 86.10 45.23
N LEU A 59 43.31 86.77 45.59
CA LEU A 59 41.98 86.15 45.65
C LEU A 59 41.47 85.73 44.25
N ALA A 60 41.74 86.53 43.22
CA ALA A 60 41.46 86.14 41.83
C ALA A 60 42.22 84.88 41.44
N ALA A 61 43.52 84.80 41.76
CA ALA A 61 44.33 83.62 41.49
C ALA A 61 43.82 82.37 42.22
N ILE A 62 43.40 82.49 43.48
CA ILE A 62 42.81 81.38 44.25
C ILE A 62 41.50 80.92 43.60
N ASN A 63 40.61 81.85 43.24
CA ASN A 63 39.32 81.50 42.63
C ASN A 63 39.50 80.83 41.27
N ILE A 64 40.40 81.34 40.42
CA ILE A 64 40.73 80.72 39.12
C ILE A 64 41.33 79.32 39.33
N SER A 65 42.18 79.15 40.35
CA SER A 65 42.75 77.83 40.67
C SER A 65 41.68 76.86 41.15
N ASP A 66 40.73 77.29 41.99
CA ASP A 66 39.60 76.48 42.44
C ASP A 66 38.68 76.08 41.27
N GLU A 67 38.35 77.02 40.38
CA GLU A 67 37.62 76.75 39.13
C GLU A 67 38.35 75.69 38.29
N LEU A 68 39.67 75.82 38.12
CA LEU A 68 40.49 74.85 37.38
C LEU A 68 40.44 73.45 38.02
N PHE A 69 40.59 73.35 39.34
CA PHE A 69 40.56 72.06 40.03
C PHE A 69 39.18 71.40 39.95
N LYS A 70 38.09 72.17 40.07
CA LYS A 70 36.72 71.66 39.92
C LYS A 70 36.49 71.13 38.51
N VAL A 71 36.83 71.90 37.48
CA VAL A 71 36.72 71.46 36.08
C VAL A 71 37.57 70.23 35.81
N ASN A 72 38.77 70.14 36.38
CA ASN A 72 39.63 68.97 36.22
C ASN A 72 39.03 67.72 36.88
N ASN A 73 38.40 67.85 38.04
CA ASN A 73 37.68 66.75 38.69
C ASN A 73 36.48 66.31 37.84
N ASP A 74 35.66 67.25 37.38
CA ASP A 74 34.51 66.96 36.51
C ASP A 74 34.97 66.27 35.20
N PHE A 75 36.10 66.68 34.65
CA PHE A 75 36.70 66.05 33.46
C PHE A 75 37.14 64.61 33.74
N ASN A 76 37.78 64.34 34.88
CA ASN A 76 38.16 62.98 35.25
C ASN A 76 36.92 62.09 35.47
N ASP A 77 35.89 62.60 36.14
CA ASP A 77 34.62 61.87 36.33
C ASP A 77 33.95 61.55 34.98
N LEU A 78 33.99 62.50 34.03
CA LEU A 78 33.48 62.28 32.69
C LEU A 78 34.31 61.24 31.93
N LEU A 79 35.63 61.25 32.09
CA LEU A 79 36.54 60.29 31.48
C LEU A 79 36.26 58.87 32.01
N ASP A 80 36.12 58.70 33.33
CA ASP A 80 35.77 57.42 33.95
C ASP A 80 34.43 56.89 33.45
N ASN A 81 33.43 57.76 33.32
CA ASN A 81 32.12 57.39 32.78
C ASN A 81 32.18 57.02 31.31
N PHE A 82 32.98 57.74 30.52
CA PHE A 82 33.20 57.43 29.11
C PHE A 82 33.85 56.05 28.95
N GLU A 83 34.86 55.73 29.75
CA GLU A 83 35.51 54.42 29.74
C GLU A 83 34.53 53.29 30.10
N LYS A 84 33.69 53.49 31.13
CA LYS A 84 32.63 52.52 31.50
C LYS A 84 31.64 52.30 30.36
N ILE A 85 31.11 53.37 29.78
CA ILE A 85 30.18 53.31 28.65
C ILE A 85 30.82 52.63 27.44
N GLN A 86 32.10 52.89 27.18
CA GLN A 86 32.81 52.25 26.07
C GLN A 86 32.96 50.75 26.29
N LYS A 87 33.28 50.34 27.52
CA LYS A 87 33.35 48.93 27.90
C LYS A 87 31.99 48.23 27.79
N GLU A 88 30.93 48.84 28.32
CA GLU A 88 29.56 48.32 28.20
C GLU A 88 29.13 48.18 26.74
N ASN A 89 29.44 49.17 25.88
CA ASN A 89 29.16 49.07 24.44
C ASN A 89 29.92 47.92 23.77
N ALA A 90 31.18 47.68 24.15
CA ALA A 90 31.96 46.56 23.63
C ALA A 90 31.34 45.22 24.03
N GLU A 91 30.96 45.07 25.30
CA GLU A 91 30.30 43.87 25.82
C GLU A 91 28.92 43.63 25.15
N LEU A 92 28.11 44.68 25.01
CA LEU A 92 26.81 44.61 24.32
C LEU A 92 26.99 44.22 22.85
N LYS A 93 28.02 44.73 22.17
CA LYS A 93 28.32 44.38 20.78
C LYS A 93 28.73 42.91 20.65
N GLU A 94 29.49 42.38 21.60
CA GLU A 94 29.84 40.96 21.63
C GLU A 94 28.60 40.09 21.86
N GLN A 95 27.73 40.46 22.80
CA GLN A 95 26.47 39.75 23.04
C GLN A 95 25.57 39.79 21.79
N MET A 96 25.48 40.94 21.13
CA MET A 96 24.68 41.10 19.91
C MET A 96 25.18 40.19 18.77
N ASN A 97 26.50 40.05 18.62
CA ASN A 97 27.08 39.16 17.62
C ASN A 97 26.73 37.69 17.92
N LYS A 98 26.83 37.25 19.17
CA LYS A 98 26.46 35.88 19.58
C LYS A 98 24.98 35.60 19.28
N ILE A 99 24.09 36.53 19.64
CA ILE A 99 22.65 36.40 19.35
C ILE A 99 22.40 36.34 17.83
N CYS A 100 23.11 37.14 17.03
CA CYS A 100 22.98 37.09 15.58
C CYS A 100 23.45 35.74 15.00
N GLU A 101 24.56 35.19 15.50
CA GLU A 101 25.04 33.87 15.08
C GLU A 101 24.05 32.76 15.43
N GLU A 102 23.51 32.77 16.66
CA GLU A 102 22.48 31.82 17.10
C GLU A 102 21.19 31.95 16.27
N ALA A 103 20.76 33.18 15.96
CA ALA A 103 19.58 33.43 15.14
C ALA A 103 19.76 32.91 13.71
N ASN A 104 20.95 33.09 13.11
CA ASN A 104 21.26 32.59 11.77
C ASN A 104 21.26 31.06 11.73
N LEU A 105 21.89 30.40 12.70
CA LEU A 105 21.87 28.93 12.80
C LEU A 105 20.45 28.40 12.91
N ARG A 106 19.63 29.01 13.77
CA ARG A 106 18.23 28.64 13.94
C ARG A 106 17.42 28.82 12.65
N GLN A 107 17.68 29.90 11.91
CA GLN A 107 17.03 30.15 10.62
C GLN A 107 17.42 29.10 9.57
N GLU A 108 18.68 28.66 9.54
CA GLU A 108 19.12 27.57 8.65
C GLU A 108 18.45 26.23 8.99
N GLU A 109 18.32 25.90 10.28
CA GLU A 109 17.61 24.70 10.75
C GLU A 109 16.11 24.74 10.41
N GLU A 110 15.45 25.88 10.58
CA GLU A 110 14.06 26.09 10.19
C GLU A 110 13.88 25.93 8.67
N LEU A 111 14.78 26.51 7.86
CA LEU A 111 14.74 26.38 6.41
C LEU A 111 14.90 24.92 5.96
N LYS A 112 15.74 24.14 6.65
CA LYS A 112 15.91 22.72 6.38
C LYS A 112 14.64 21.93 6.71
N SER A 113 14.03 22.19 7.86
CA SER A 113 12.80 21.54 8.29
C SER A 113 11.62 21.86 7.36
N VAL A 114 11.53 23.10 6.86
CA VAL A 114 10.52 23.49 5.86
C VAL A 114 10.68 22.69 4.56
N LYS A 115 11.91 22.54 4.05
CA LYS A 115 12.17 21.72 2.85
C LYS A 115 11.80 20.24 3.05
N ASP A 116 12.08 19.69 4.22
CA ASP A 116 11.71 18.31 4.55
C ASP A 116 10.17 18.16 4.56
N ILE A 117 9.45 19.13 5.12
CA ILE A 117 7.97 19.17 5.11
C ILE A 117 7.44 19.25 3.67
N GLU A 118 7.97 20.15 2.83
CA GLU A 118 7.57 20.28 1.43
C GLU A 118 7.72 18.95 0.67
N SER A 119 8.84 18.24 0.86
CA SER A 119 9.05 16.94 0.22
C SER A 119 8.05 15.87 0.66
N LEU A 120 7.67 15.86 1.94
CA LEU A 120 6.68 14.93 2.49
C LEU A 120 5.26 15.27 2.01
N GLU A 121 4.95 16.55 1.81
CA GLU A 121 3.67 16.98 1.25
C GLU A 121 3.51 16.51 -0.20
N GLU A 122 4.57 16.60 -1.01
CA GLU A 122 4.57 16.07 -2.38
C GLU A 122 4.35 14.56 -2.40
N GLU A 123 5.05 13.80 -1.56
CA GLU A 123 4.90 12.34 -1.47
C GLU A 123 3.48 11.95 -1.03
N LYS A 124 2.93 12.66 -0.04
CA LYS A 124 1.57 12.44 0.44
C LYS A 124 0.53 12.65 -0.66
N GLU A 125 0.70 13.68 -1.50
CA GLU A 125 -0.25 13.96 -2.58
C GLU A 125 -0.26 12.85 -3.63
N VAL A 126 0.92 12.32 -3.98
CA VAL A 126 1.03 11.15 -4.88
C VAL A 126 0.32 9.93 -4.29
N LEU A 127 0.53 9.66 -3.00
CA LEU A 127 -0.13 8.55 -2.32
C LEU A 127 -1.65 8.71 -2.28
N ILE A 128 -2.17 9.92 -2.05
CA ILE A 128 -3.62 10.19 -2.10
C ILE A 128 -4.19 9.84 -3.48
N GLN A 129 -3.51 10.25 -4.56
CA GLN A 129 -3.95 9.91 -5.91
C GLN A 129 -3.97 8.40 -6.16
N GLN A 130 -2.91 7.69 -5.77
CA GLN A 130 -2.85 6.22 -5.90
C GLN A 130 -3.94 5.53 -5.10
N THR A 131 -4.25 6.04 -3.90
CA THR A 131 -5.31 5.47 -3.06
C THR A 131 -6.68 5.66 -3.70
N PHE A 132 -6.89 6.80 -4.38
CA PHE A 132 -8.11 7.07 -5.12
C PHE A 132 -8.28 6.11 -6.31
N THR A 133 -7.25 5.92 -7.13
CA THR A 133 -7.32 5.00 -8.29
C THR A 133 -7.55 3.56 -7.87
N LEU A 134 -6.84 3.07 -6.85
CA LEU A 134 -7.04 1.72 -6.32
C LEU A 134 -8.44 1.50 -5.76
N LYS A 135 -9.06 2.55 -5.21
CA LYS A 135 -10.43 2.47 -4.70
C LYS A 135 -11.44 2.31 -5.84
N GLU A 136 -11.29 3.08 -6.91
CA GLU A 136 -12.14 2.95 -8.11
C GLU A 136 -12.02 1.53 -8.71
N GLU A 137 -10.79 1.04 -8.90
CA GLU A 137 -10.54 -0.33 -9.38
C GLU A 137 -11.18 -1.40 -8.50
N ASN A 138 -11.12 -1.24 -7.17
CA ASN A 138 -11.72 -2.18 -6.24
C ASN A 138 -13.26 -2.17 -6.29
N ASP A 139 -13.86 -1.00 -6.50
CA ASP A 139 -15.31 -0.88 -6.65
C ASP A 139 -15.77 -1.50 -7.98
N ASP A 140 -15.01 -1.33 -9.07
CA ASP A 140 -15.25 -2.01 -10.35
C ASP A 140 -15.14 -3.54 -10.21
N LEU A 141 -14.11 -4.03 -9.51
CA LEU A 141 -13.93 -5.47 -9.25
C LEU A 141 -15.08 -6.05 -8.42
N LYS A 142 -15.63 -5.32 -7.44
CA LYS A 142 -16.81 -5.75 -6.69
C LYS A 142 -18.03 -5.89 -7.59
N ILE A 143 -18.26 -4.92 -8.47
CA ILE A 143 -19.37 -4.97 -9.43
C ILE A 143 -19.21 -6.19 -10.36
N ALA A 144 -18.00 -6.43 -10.86
CA ALA A 144 -17.70 -7.58 -11.70
C ALA A 144 -17.96 -8.91 -10.95
N ASN A 145 -17.52 -9.03 -9.69
CA ASN A 145 -17.76 -10.22 -8.88
C ASN A 145 -19.25 -10.50 -8.67
N ILE A 146 -20.06 -9.47 -8.36
CA ILE A 146 -21.51 -9.62 -8.22
C ILE A 146 -22.13 -10.18 -9.51
N ARG A 147 -21.71 -9.66 -10.68
CA ARG A 147 -22.19 -10.15 -11.98
C ARG A 147 -21.83 -11.61 -12.22
N TYR A 148 -20.59 -12.00 -11.91
CA TYR A 148 -20.16 -13.39 -12.05
C TYR A 148 -20.92 -14.33 -11.10
N GLU A 149 -21.23 -13.90 -9.88
CA GLU A 149 -22.05 -14.67 -8.94
C GLU A 149 -23.48 -14.88 -9.46
N GLU A 150 -24.09 -13.84 -10.03
CA GLU A 150 -25.42 -13.91 -10.66
C GLU A 150 -25.42 -14.84 -11.88
N GLU A 151 -24.42 -14.73 -12.74
CA GLU A 151 -24.26 -15.59 -13.92
C GLU A 151 -24.08 -17.06 -13.51
N ASN A 152 -23.20 -17.34 -12.55
CA ASN A 152 -23.00 -18.69 -12.01
C ASN A 152 -24.28 -19.28 -11.42
N LYS A 153 -25.08 -18.47 -10.72
CA LYS A 153 -26.37 -18.90 -10.18
C LYS A 153 -27.35 -19.26 -11.29
N SER A 154 -27.42 -18.46 -12.36
CA SER A 154 -28.25 -18.74 -13.53
C SER A 154 -27.81 -20.02 -14.24
N LEU A 155 -26.49 -20.20 -14.44
CA LEU A 155 -25.93 -21.41 -15.06
C LEU A 155 -26.22 -22.66 -14.23
N LEU A 156 -26.11 -22.58 -12.89
CA LEU A 156 -26.44 -23.68 -12.01
C LEU A 156 -27.92 -24.08 -12.10
N GLN A 157 -28.83 -23.10 -12.16
CA GLN A 157 -30.24 -23.37 -12.38
C GLN A 157 -30.48 -24.06 -13.74
N ALA A 158 -29.86 -23.55 -14.81
CA ALA A 158 -29.98 -24.15 -16.13
C ALA A 158 -29.43 -25.59 -16.16
N LEU A 159 -28.28 -25.84 -15.52
CA LEU A 159 -27.71 -27.18 -15.41
C LEU A 159 -28.67 -28.15 -14.71
N ASN A 160 -29.21 -27.75 -13.55
CA ASN A 160 -30.17 -28.58 -12.81
C ASN A 160 -31.42 -28.90 -13.65
N THR A 161 -31.97 -27.92 -14.39
CA THR A 161 -33.11 -28.18 -15.27
C THR A 161 -32.77 -29.17 -16.38
N LYS A 162 -31.56 -29.09 -16.96
CA LYS A 162 -31.11 -30.03 -18.00
C LYS A 162 -30.87 -31.42 -17.44
N GLU A 163 -30.37 -31.54 -16.21
CA GLU A 163 -30.24 -32.82 -15.52
C GLU A 163 -31.60 -33.47 -15.25
N GLU A 164 -32.61 -32.69 -14.84
CA GLU A 164 -33.99 -33.18 -14.67
C GLU A 164 -34.61 -33.63 -16.00
N GLU A 165 -34.44 -32.85 -17.06
CA GLU A 165 -34.87 -33.23 -18.42
C GLU A 165 -34.23 -34.55 -18.86
N LEU A 166 -32.91 -34.71 -18.67
CA LEU A 166 -32.19 -35.95 -18.99
C LEU A 166 -32.73 -37.14 -18.20
N ARG A 167 -32.92 -37.01 -16.88
CA ARG A 167 -33.49 -38.07 -16.05
C ARG A 167 -34.90 -38.48 -16.51
N ASN A 168 -35.72 -37.50 -16.90
CA ASN A 168 -37.06 -37.78 -17.41
C ASN A 168 -37.00 -38.56 -18.74
N ILE A 169 -36.10 -38.18 -19.65
CA ILE A 169 -35.89 -38.91 -20.92
C ILE A 169 -35.42 -40.35 -20.64
N GLU A 170 -34.45 -40.53 -19.74
CA GLU A 170 -33.95 -41.86 -19.34
C GLU A 170 -35.09 -42.73 -18.78
N SER A 171 -35.96 -42.16 -17.94
CA SER A 171 -37.11 -42.89 -17.40
C SER A 171 -38.14 -43.29 -18.47
N MET A 172 -38.37 -42.44 -19.47
CA MET A 172 -39.27 -42.72 -20.59
C MET A 172 -38.73 -43.81 -21.51
N GLN A 173 -37.42 -43.79 -21.78
CA GLN A 173 -36.76 -44.84 -22.57
C GLN A 173 -36.82 -46.19 -21.87
N ASN A 174 -36.49 -46.24 -20.58
CA ASN A 174 -36.55 -47.48 -19.79
C ASN A 174 -37.99 -48.05 -19.73
N ASN A 175 -39.01 -47.21 -19.60
CA ASN A 175 -40.40 -47.68 -19.62
C ASN A 175 -40.77 -48.28 -20.99
N LYS A 176 -40.38 -47.61 -22.08
CA LYS A 176 -40.66 -48.11 -23.43
C LYS A 176 -39.94 -49.43 -23.71
N ASP A 177 -38.67 -49.54 -23.33
CA ASP A 177 -37.91 -50.77 -23.48
C ASP A 177 -38.55 -51.90 -22.64
N THR A 178 -39.08 -51.60 -21.46
CA THR A 178 -39.79 -52.56 -20.60
C THR A 178 -41.11 -53.02 -21.23
N GLU A 179 -41.87 -52.11 -21.84
CA GLU A 179 -43.10 -52.44 -22.58
C GLU A 179 -42.80 -53.34 -23.79
N ASP A 180 -41.81 -52.98 -24.60
CA ASP A 180 -41.40 -53.74 -25.79
C ASP A 180 -40.89 -55.15 -25.42
N LEU A 181 -40.11 -55.28 -24.34
CA LEU A 181 -39.67 -56.58 -23.79
C LEU A 181 -40.84 -57.41 -23.26
N SER A 182 -41.82 -56.79 -22.60
CA SER A 182 -43.00 -57.47 -22.08
C SER A 182 -43.86 -58.03 -23.21
N GLU A 183 -44.02 -57.29 -24.31
CA GLU A 183 -44.77 -57.74 -25.47
C GLU A 183 -44.08 -58.95 -26.14
N GLN A 184 -42.76 -58.91 -26.29
CA GLN A 184 -41.99 -60.05 -26.82
C GLN A 184 -42.07 -61.30 -25.94
N ILE A 185 -42.07 -61.15 -24.61
CA ILE A 185 -42.24 -62.29 -23.69
C ILE A 185 -43.62 -62.92 -23.88
N LEU A 186 -44.67 -62.12 -24.00
CA LEU A 186 -46.04 -62.58 -24.24
C LEU A 186 -46.16 -63.40 -25.53
N GLU A 187 -45.55 -62.93 -26.63
CA GLU A 187 -45.54 -63.64 -27.90
C GLU A 187 -44.79 -64.98 -27.81
N LEU A 188 -43.64 -65.00 -27.14
CA LEU A 188 -42.85 -66.22 -26.93
C LEU A 188 -43.57 -67.23 -26.04
N GLU A 189 -44.27 -66.77 -25.00
CA GLU A 189 -45.09 -67.62 -24.14
C GLU A 189 -46.21 -68.31 -24.93
N ASP A 190 -46.94 -67.55 -25.75
CA ASP A 190 -47.99 -68.09 -26.62
C ASP A 190 -47.45 -69.07 -27.66
N ALA A 191 -46.30 -68.77 -28.26
CA ALA A 191 -45.62 -69.68 -29.18
C ALA A 191 -45.19 -70.98 -28.49
N SER A 192 -44.61 -70.89 -27.29
CA SER A 192 -44.20 -72.04 -26.48
C SER A 192 -45.41 -72.90 -26.10
N LYS A 193 -46.53 -72.28 -25.76
CA LYS A 193 -47.78 -72.97 -25.44
C LYS A 193 -48.34 -73.74 -26.64
N LYS A 194 -48.34 -73.13 -27.83
CA LYS A 194 -48.71 -73.81 -29.09
C LYS A 194 -47.80 -75.00 -29.39
N LEU A 195 -46.49 -74.82 -29.28
CA LEU A 195 -45.51 -75.90 -29.48
C LEU A 195 -45.70 -77.03 -28.47
N LEU A 196 -46.08 -76.71 -27.22
CA LEU A 196 -46.37 -77.71 -26.19
C LEU A 196 -47.62 -78.53 -26.53
N GLU A 197 -48.70 -77.88 -26.98
CA GLU A 197 -49.91 -78.55 -27.47
C GLU A 197 -49.61 -79.46 -28.66
N GLU A 198 -48.83 -78.96 -29.62
CA GLU A 198 -48.40 -79.72 -30.79
C GLU A 198 -47.56 -80.94 -30.38
N ASN A 199 -46.59 -80.79 -29.49
CA ASN A 199 -45.76 -81.88 -28.97
C ASN A 199 -46.61 -82.94 -28.25
N ASN A 200 -47.61 -82.52 -27.48
CA ASN A 200 -48.54 -83.44 -26.83
C ASN A 200 -49.39 -84.21 -27.84
N SER A 201 -49.82 -83.56 -28.92
CA SER A 201 -50.57 -84.23 -29.99
C SER A 201 -49.69 -85.26 -30.71
N LEU A 202 -48.44 -84.90 -31.05
CA LEU A 202 -47.44 -85.80 -31.65
C LEU A 202 -47.07 -86.97 -30.73
N ARG A 203 -47.02 -86.74 -29.42
CA ARG A 203 -46.83 -87.82 -28.44
C ARG A 203 -48.00 -88.81 -28.46
N LYS A 204 -49.24 -88.33 -28.64
CA LYS A 204 -50.42 -89.18 -28.73
C LYS A 204 -50.42 -90.00 -30.02
N THR A 205 -50.16 -89.37 -31.16
CA THR A 205 -50.07 -90.06 -32.45
C THR A 205 -48.93 -91.07 -32.48
N ASN A 206 -47.76 -90.74 -31.90
CA ASN A 206 -46.66 -91.71 -31.77
C ASN A 206 -47.05 -92.94 -30.93
N LYS A 207 -47.84 -92.76 -29.86
CA LYS A 207 -48.37 -93.90 -29.10
C LYS A 207 -49.30 -94.74 -29.97
N GLU A 208 -50.20 -94.12 -30.73
CA GLU A 208 -51.13 -94.79 -31.65
C GLU A 208 -50.39 -95.58 -32.74
N ILE A 209 -49.43 -94.97 -33.43
CA ILE A 209 -48.57 -95.64 -34.43
C ILE A 209 -47.83 -96.83 -33.80
N LYS A 210 -47.37 -96.71 -32.56
CA LYS A 210 -46.69 -97.80 -31.85
C LYS A 210 -47.63 -98.99 -31.60
N PHE A 211 -48.90 -98.73 -31.25
CA PHE A 211 -49.93 -99.77 -31.14
C PHE A 211 -50.25 -100.41 -32.50
N GLU A 212 -50.37 -99.63 -33.57
CA GLU A 212 -50.63 -100.14 -34.92
C GLU A 212 -49.48 -101.02 -35.43
N LEU A 213 -48.23 -100.58 -35.25
CA LEU A 213 -47.04 -101.37 -35.59
C LEU A 213 -47.04 -102.72 -34.88
N GLN A 214 -47.43 -102.76 -33.61
CA GLN A 214 -47.51 -103.99 -32.86
C GLN A 214 -48.61 -104.92 -33.40
N SER A 215 -49.78 -104.37 -33.76
CA SER A 215 -50.86 -105.14 -34.41
C SER A 215 -50.41 -105.75 -35.75
N LEU A 216 -49.78 -104.95 -36.61
CA LEU A 216 -49.26 -105.40 -37.90
C LEU A 216 -48.17 -106.47 -37.73
N LYS A 217 -47.29 -106.33 -36.73
CA LYS A 217 -46.25 -107.31 -36.42
C LYS A 217 -46.84 -108.69 -36.10
N TYR A 218 -47.93 -108.76 -35.31
CA TYR A 218 -48.62 -110.02 -35.04
C TYR A 218 -49.32 -110.60 -36.28
N LYS A 219 -49.89 -109.76 -37.15
CA LYS A 219 -50.47 -110.21 -38.43
C LYS A 219 -49.41 -110.83 -39.36
N VAL A 220 -48.23 -110.23 -39.47
CA VAL A 220 -47.12 -110.79 -40.26
C VAL A 220 -46.69 -112.14 -39.70
N LEU A 221 -46.52 -112.25 -38.38
CA LEU A 221 -46.19 -113.52 -37.71
C LEU A 221 -47.21 -114.64 -38.02
N ASP A 222 -48.51 -114.32 -38.03
CA ASP A 222 -49.55 -115.30 -38.37
C ASP A 222 -49.47 -115.75 -39.84
N LEU A 223 -49.19 -114.81 -40.75
CA LEU A 223 -49.00 -115.11 -42.18
C LEU A 223 -47.73 -115.92 -42.44
N GLU A 224 -46.63 -115.61 -41.75
CA GLU A 224 -45.38 -116.38 -41.81
C GLU A 224 -45.60 -117.82 -41.35
N LYS A 225 -46.35 -118.02 -40.25
CA LYS A 225 -46.72 -119.36 -39.78
C LYS A 225 -47.53 -120.13 -40.82
N LYS A 226 -48.56 -119.49 -41.40
CA LYS A 226 -49.37 -120.08 -42.48
C LYS A 226 -48.53 -120.44 -43.71
N TYR A 227 -47.57 -119.59 -44.09
CA TYR A 227 -46.66 -119.86 -45.19
C TYR A 227 -45.75 -121.07 -44.92
N LEU A 228 -45.21 -121.17 -43.70
CA LEU A 228 -44.40 -122.30 -43.26
C LEU A 228 -45.19 -123.61 -43.30
N ASP A 229 -46.45 -123.59 -42.82
CA ASP A 229 -47.34 -124.74 -42.87
C ASP A 229 -47.64 -125.17 -44.32
N SER A 230 -47.83 -124.21 -45.24
CA SER A 230 -47.98 -124.49 -46.67
C SER A 230 -46.70 -125.05 -47.31
N GLN A 231 -45.51 -124.56 -46.95
CA GLN A 231 -44.25 -125.14 -47.42
C GLN A 231 -44.06 -126.58 -46.93
N PHE A 232 -44.48 -126.88 -45.70
CA PHE A 232 -44.43 -128.22 -45.14
C PHE A 232 -45.39 -129.19 -45.89
N GLN A 233 -46.58 -128.73 -46.28
CA GLN A 233 -47.50 -129.48 -47.14
C GLN A 233 -46.89 -129.75 -48.53
N LEU A 234 -46.19 -128.77 -49.11
CA LEU A 234 -45.56 -128.92 -50.42
C LEU A 234 -44.38 -129.92 -50.40
N ALA A 235 -43.64 -129.99 -49.29
CA ALA A 235 -42.57 -130.97 -49.09
C ALA A 235 -43.11 -132.41 -48.92
N THR A 236 -44.26 -132.58 -48.28
CA THR A 236 -44.91 -133.88 -48.12
C THR A 236 -45.55 -134.39 -49.42
N GLU A 237 -46.04 -133.50 -50.30
CA GLU A 237 -46.51 -133.86 -51.64
C GLU A 237 -45.37 -134.21 -52.61
N LYS A 238 -44.22 -133.50 -52.56
CA LYS A 238 -43.03 -133.86 -53.36
C LYS A 238 -42.53 -135.27 -53.03
N LYS A 239 -42.58 -135.68 -51.75
CA LYS A 239 -42.22 -137.03 -51.30
C LYS A 239 -43.16 -138.14 -51.81
N LYS A 240 -44.44 -137.82 -52.05
CA LYS A 240 -45.42 -138.76 -52.63
C LYS A 240 -45.28 -138.92 -54.15
N LYS A 241 -44.68 -137.94 -54.84
CA LYS A 241 -44.52 -137.96 -56.32
C LYS A 241 -43.28 -138.75 -56.78
N GLU A 242 -42.22 -138.85 -55.98
CA GLU A 242 -41.02 -139.64 -56.32
C GLU A 242 -41.22 -141.17 -56.23
N ALA A 243 -42.31 -141.63 -55.61
CA ALA A 243 -42.65 -143.06 -55.57
C ALA A 243 -43.16 -143.64 -56.91
N PHE A 244 -43.35 -142.81 -57.96
CA PHE A 244 -43.96 -143.21 -59.24
C PHE A 244 -42.99 -143.30 -60.44
N LEU A 245 -41.67 -143.41 -60.21
CA LEU A 245 -40.64 -143.54 -61.27
C LEU A 245 -39.96 -144.91 -61.36
N LYS A 246 -40.63 -145.98 -60.88
CA LYS A 246 -40.35 -147.37 -61.31
C LYS A 246 -41.52 -147.88 -62.13
N ASP A 247 -41.48 -147.62 -63.44
CA ASP A 247 -41.97 -148.53 -64.51
C ASP A 247 -41.75 -147.91 -65.90
N LYS A 248 -40.49 -148.01 -66.39
CA LYS A 248 -40.16 -148.45 -67.76
C LYS A 248 -38.64 -148.70 -67.85
N LYS A 249 -38.32 -150.01 -67.90
CA LYS A 249 -37.02 -150.70 -67.99
C LYS A 249 -36.25 -150.89 -66.68
#